data_AF-A0A6B3F700-F1
#
_entry.id   AF-A0A6B3F700-F1
#
_cell.length_a   1.000
_cell.length_b   1.000
_cell.length_c   1.000
_cell.angle_alpha   90.00
_cell.angle_beta   90.00
_cell.angle_gamma   90.00
#
_symmetry.space_group_name_H-M   'P 1'
#
loop_
_entity.id
_entity.type
_entity.pdbx_description
1 polymer ?
#
loop_
_entity_poly.entity_id
_entity_poly.type
_entity_poly.pdbx_seq_one_letter_code
_entity_poly.pdbx_strand_id
1 'polypeptide(L)'
;AHEWGALGICSWTESGWWEAPERVGELIAPLVGAAPGQVVVGDSTSVNLFKALVAAVRLAGDGRDEVLVDSSAFPTDGYLAEAAVRLTGHRLVPVLPAEVPGRLGPRTAAVLLNHVDYRTGRLHDLPGLTAAVHEAGAYAVWDLCHSAGALPVGLDAHGVDLAVGCTYKYLNG
;
A
#
# COMPACT_ATOMS: atom_id res chain seq x y z
N ALA A 1 20.94 22.00 10.03
CA ALA A 1 21.19 22.28 11.48
C ALA A 1 20.76 23.69 11.93
N HIS A 2 20.70 24.70 11.03
CA HIS A 2 20.35 26.08 11.41
C HIS A 2 18.93 26.51 11.02
N GLU A 3 18.16 25.69 10.32
CA GLU A 3 16.83 26.05 9.80
C GLU A 3 15.85 26.40 10.92
N TRP A 4 15.51 25.44 11.80
CA TRP A 4 14.60 25.72 12.92
C TRP A 4 15.12 26.81 13.86
N GLY A 5 16.40 26.74 14.21
CA GLY A 5 17.00 27.65 15.19
C GLY A 5 16.99 29.11 14.74
N ALA A 6 16.99 29.38 13.44
CA ALA A 6 16.96 30.74 12.89
C ALA A 6 15.58 31.15 12.36
N LEU A 7 14.86 30.25 11.67
CA LEU A 7 13.66 30.58 10.92
C LEU A 7 12.36 30.18 11.65
N GLY A 8 12.43 29.27 12.63
CA GLY A 8 11.26 28.75 13.34
C GLY A 8 10.19 28.25 12.36
N ILE A 9 8.95 28.71 12.54
CA ILE A 9 7.81 28.35 11.68
C ILE A 9 8.05 28.66 10.20
N CYS A 10 8.88 29.65 9.86
CA CYS A 10 9.17 29.98 8.46
C CYS A 10 9.94 28.86 7.76
N SER A 11 10.57 27.93 8.49
CA SER A 11 11.22 26.74 7.92
C SER A 11 10.27 25.87 7.09
N TRP A 12 8.97 25.89 7.41
CA TRP A 12 7.96 25.16 6.63
C TRP A 12 7.94 25.57 5.16
N THR A 13 8.07 26.87 4.89
CA THR A 13 8.04 27.44 3.54
C THR A 13 9.43 27.77 3.01
N GLU A 14 10.28 28.41 3.82
CA GLU A 14 11.59 28.92 3.38
C GLU A 14 12.67 27.83 3.29
N SER A 15 12.54 26.74 4.06
CA SER A 15 13.43 25.58 3.99
C SER A 15 12.80 24.39 3.24
N GLY A 16 11.59 24.57 2.70
CA GLY A 16 10.86 23.54 1.96
C GLY A 16 10.51 22.29 2.78
N TRP A 17 10.20 22.45 4.07
CA TRP A 17 9.75 21.30 4.88
C TRP A 17 8.34 20.86 4.52
N TRP A 18 7.50 21.78 4.05
CA TRP A 18 6.15 21.47 3.59
C TRP A 18 6.16 20.45 2.45
N GLU A 19 7.07 20.62 1.49
CA GLU A 19 7.22 19.75 0.31
C GLU A 19 8.17 18.57 0.55
N ALA A 20 8.77 18.44 1.74
CA ALA A 20 9.71 17.36 2.03
C ALA A 20 9.12 15.94 1.77
N PRO A 21 7.87 15.63 2.17
CA PRO A 21 7.23 14.35 1.85
C PRO A 21 7.23 13.98 0.37
N GLU A 22 6.90 14.95 -0.49
CA GLU A 22 6.79 14.78 -1.94
C GLU A 22 8.18 14.66 -2.56
N ARG A 23 9.12 15.53 -2.16
CA ARG A 23 10.50 15.48 -2.66
C ARG A 23 11.19 14.16 -2.34
N VAL A 24 10.98 13.60 -1.16
CA VAL A 24 11.51 12.26 -0.82
C VAL A 24 10.76 11.19 -1.61
N GLY A 25 9.45 11.35 -1.82
CA GLY A 25 8.66 10.49 -2.69
C GLY A 25 9.20 10.40 -4.11
N GLU A 26 9.58 11.52 -4.72
CA GLU A 26 10.22 11.57 -6.05
C GLU A 26 11.51 10.74 -6.13
N LEU A 27 12.27 10.64 -5.04
CA LEU A 27 13.48 9.80 -4.99
C LEU A 27 13.15 8.31 -4.92
N ILE A 28 12.00 7.95 -4.33
CA ILE A 28 11.55 6.56 -4.16
C ILE A 28 10.77 6.06 -5.38
N ALA A 29 10.01 6.93 -6.05
CA ALA A 29 9.18 6.61 -7.21
C ALA A 29 9.86 5.70 -8.26
N PRO A 30 11.08 6.00 -8.76
CA PRO A 30 11.75 5.14 -9.73
C PRO A 30 12.14 3.76 -9.17
N LEU A 31 12.34 3.62 -7.86
CA LEU A 31 12.71 2.35 -7.21
C LEU A 31 11.53 1.37 -7.13
N VAL A 32 10.31 1.90 -7.07
CA VAL A 32 9.07 1.10 -7.05
C VAL A 32 8.40 1.05 -8.43
N GLY A 33 8.91 1.79 -9.41
CA GLY A 33 8.34 1.85 -10.76
C GLY A 33 7.02 2.62 -10.82
N ALA A 34 6.94 3.74 -10.09
CA ALA A 34 5.87 4.72 -10.17
C ALA A 34 6.35 5.97 -10.94
N ALA A 35 5.45 6.65 -11.64
CA ALA A 35 5.70 7.91 -12.31
C ALA A 35 5.83 9.08 -11.29
N PRO A 36 6.39 10.23 -11.73
CA PRO A 36 6.48 11.43 -10.91
C PRO A 36 5.11 11.85 -10.35
N GLY A 37 5.09 12.30 -9.09
CA GLY A 37 3.89 12.77 -8.40
C GLY A 37 2.99 11.68 -7.81
N GLN A 38 3.36 10.41 -7.89
CA GLN A 38 2.54 9.29 -7.38
C GLN A 38 3.01 8.71 -6.03
N VAL A 39 4.14 9.17 -5.49
CA VAL A 39 4.68 8.70 -4.21
C VAL A 39 4.85 9.86 -3.24
N VAL A 40 4.43 9.64 -2.00
CA VAL A 40 4.62 10.58 -0.89
C VAL A 40 5.13 9.84 0.34
N VAL A 41 6.09 10.41 1.06
CA VAL A 41 6.63 9.83 2.30
C VAL A 41 6.04 10.54 3.52
N GLY A 42 5.29 9.79 4.33
CA GLY A 42 4.73 10.29 5.58
C GLY A 42 4.12 9.17 6.41
N ASP A 43 3.84 9.46 7.68
CA ASP A 43 3.29 8.53 8.67
C ASP A 43 4.04 7.19 8.76
N SER A 44 3.38 6.15 9.29
CA SER A 44 3.88 4.78 9.31
C SER A 44 3.15 3.92 8.27
N THR A 45 3.75 2.77 7.94
CA THR A 45 3.10 1.73 7.12
C THR A 45 1.69 1.42 7.63
N SER A 46 1.51 1.29 8.96
CA SER A 46 0.21 0.97 9.53
C SER A 46 -0.85 2.05 9.25
N VAL A 47 -0.48 3.32 9.40
CA VAL A 47 -1.39 4.44 9.13
C VAL A 47 -1.74 4.50 7.64
N ASN A 48 -0.75 4.32 6.77
CA ASN A 48 -0.97 4.41 5.32
C ASN A 48 -1.72 3.20 4.77
N LEU A 49 -1.49 1.99 5.28
CA LEU A 49 -2.29 0.80 4.92
C LEU A 49 -3.75 0.98 5.30
N PHE A 50 -4.02 1.50 6.51
CA PHE A 50 -5.39 1.82 6.91
C PHE A 50 -6.05 2.84 5.97
N LYS A 51 -5.35 3.94 5.64
CA LYS A 51 -5.84 4.94 4.68
C LYS A 51 -6.12 4.32 3.31
N ALA A 52 -5.18 3.52 2.79
CA ALA A 52 -5.28 2.88 1.49
C ALA A 52 -6.48 1.91 1.43
N LEU A 53 -6.68 1.08 2.46
CA LEU A 53 -7.81 0.15 2.51
C LEU A 53 -9.15 0.87 2.59
N VAL A 54 -9.25 1.92 3.43
CA VAL A 54 -10.47 2.72 3.51
C VAL A 54 -10.76 3.42 2.18
N ALA A 55 -9.73 3.91 1.49
CA ALA A 55 -9.87 4.52 0.17
C ALA A 55 -10.33 3.49 -0.88
N ALA A 56 -9.65 2.35 -0.99
CA ALA A 56 -10.00 1.27 -1.92
C ALA A 56 -11.45 0.81 -1.75
N VAL A 57 -11.87 0.57 -0.50
CA VAL A 57 -13.24 0.19 -0.18
C VAL A 57 -14.25 1.25 -0.62
N ARG A 58 -13.97 2.53 -0.37
CA ARG A 58 -14.89 3.62 -0.77
C ARG A 58 -14.93 3.82 -2.29
N LEU A 59 -13.82 3.58 -2.98
CA LEU A 59 -13.73 3.63 -4.45
C LEU A 59 -14.47 2.47 -5.12
N ALA A 60 -14.55 1.30 -4.48
CA ALA A 60 -15.30 0.14 -4.97
C ALA A 60 -16.81 0.41 -5.10
N GLY A 61 -17.34 1.37 -4.32
CA GLY A 61 -18.75 1.73 -4.34
C GLY A 61 -19.66 0.66 -3.72
N ASP A 62 -20.97 0.83 -3.92
CA ASP A 62 -21.98 -0.02 -3.28
C ASP A 62 -22.06 -1.42 -3.90
N GLY A 63 -22.49 -2.40 -3.10
CA GLY A 63 -22.70 -3.79 -3.54
C GLY A 63 -21.47 -4.70 -3.44
N ARG A 64 -20.31 -4.13 -3.13
CA ARG A 64 -19.06 -4.85 -2.84
C ARG A 64 -18.73 -4.72 -1.37
N ASP A 65 -18.96 -5.77 -0.58
CA ASP A 65 -18.83 -5.73 0.88
C ASP A 65 -17.75 -6.66 1.44
N GLU A 66 -16.88 -7.21 0.59
CA GLU A 66 -15.82 -8.13 0.99
C GLU A 66 -14.43 -7.54 0.76
N VAL A 67 -13.59 -7.56 1.81
CA VAL A 67 -12.16 -7.26 1.71
C VAL A 67 -11.39 -8.54 1.93
N LEU A 68 -10.68 -8.99 0.90
CA LEU A 68 -9.80 -10.14 1.01
C LEU A 68 -8.46 -9.69 1.61
N VAL A 69 -7.93 -10.44 2.56
CA VAL A 69 -6.62 -10.16 3.16
C VAL A 69 -5.77 -11.42 3.14
N ASP A 70 -4.50 -11.25 2.75
CA ASP A 70 -3.50 -12.29 2.88
C ASP A 70 -3.43 -12.80 4.33
N SER A 71 -3.82 -14.05 4.55
CA SER A 71 -3.84 -14.68 5.87
C SER A 71 -2.46 -15.07 6.40
N SER A 72 -1.44 -15.05 5.54
CA SER A 72 -0.02 -15.18 5.88
C SER A 72 0.68 -13.83 6.09
N ALA A 73 -0.05 -12.72 5.90
CA ALA A 73 0.52 -11.37 5.99
C ALA A 73 1.17 -11.05 7.33
N PHE A 74 1.97 -9.99 7.35
CA PHE A 74 2.46 -9.46 8.61
C PHE A 74 1.28 -9.11 9.53
N PRO A 75 1.33 -9.45 10.85
CA PRO A 75 0.16 -9.36 11.71
C PRO A 75 -0.54 -7.99 11.74
N THR A 76 0.21 -6.89 11.60
CA THR A 76 -0.40 -5.55 11.58
C THR A 76 -1.34 -5.36 10.40
N ASP A 77 -1.07 -5.95 9.24
CA ASP A 77 -1.86 -5.81 8.02
C ASP A 77 -3.26 -6.37 8.27
N GLY A 78 -3.34 -7.55 8.88
CA GLY A 78 -4.60 -8.17 9.30
C GLY A 78 -5.38 -7.33 10.31
N TYR A 79 -4.72 -6.78 11.34
CA TYR A 79 -5.37 -5.91 12.34
C TYR A 79 -5.92 -4.62 11.72
N LEU A 80 -5.19 -4.04 10.76
CA LEU A 80 -5.61 -2.82 10.08
C LEU A 80 -6.74 -3.09 9.09
N ALA A 81 -6.71 -4.24 8.40
CA ALA A 81 -7.82 -4.68 7.56
C ALA A 81 -9.09 -4.91 8.40
N GLU A 82 -8.96 -5.55 9.57
CA GLU A 82 -10.08 -5.71 10.52
C GLU A 82 -10.64 -4.34 10.98
N ALA A 83 -9.76 -3.41 11.34
CA ALA A 83 -10.17 -2.06 11.73
C ALA A 83 -10.86 -1.31 10.57
N ALA A 84 -10.33 -1.44 9.35
CA ALA A 84 -10.87 -0.79 8.16
C ALA A 84 -12.27 -1.33 7.84
N VAL A 85 -12.46 -2.65 7.80
CA VAL A 85 -13.79 -3.23 7.50
C VAL A 85 -14.82 -2.91 8.58
N ARG A 86 -14.40 -2.83 9.85
CA ARG A 86 -15.29 -2.41 10.95
C ARG A 86 -15.73 -0.96 10.78
N LEU A 87 -14.83 -0.07 10.35
CA LEU A 87 -15.15 1.34 10.10
C LEU A 87 -16.07 1.49 8.89
N THR A 88 -15.89 0.69 7.85
CA THR A 88 -16.62 0.81 6.58
C THR A 88 -17.84 -0.09 6.47
N GLY A 89 -18.12 -0.95 7.47
CA GLY A 89 -19.23 -1.90 7.43
C GLY A 89 -19.05 -3.07 6.45
N HIS A 90 -17.80 -3.44 6.15
CA HIS A 90 -17.45 -4.53 5.25
C HIS A 90 -17.13 -5.81 6.03
N ARG A 91 -16.95 -6.93 5.32
CA ARG A 91 -16.51 -8.21 5.89
C ARG A 91 -15.06 -8.49 5.50
N LEU A 92 -14.26 -8.91 6.48
CA LEU A 92 -12.91 -9.40 6.23
C LEU A 92 -12.96 -10.86 5.80
N VAL A 93 -12.23 -11.21 4.74
CA VAL A 93 -12.10 -12.57 4.22
C VAL A 93 -10.61 -12.94 4.18
N PRO A 94 -10.08 -13.61 5.22
CA PRO A 94 -8.71 -14.09 5.20
C PRO A 94 -8.53 -15.19 4.14
N VAL A 95 -7.49 -15.08 3.32
CA VAL A 95 -7.22 -15.99 2.19
C VAL A 95 -5.72 -16.07 1.94
N LEU A 96 -5.20 -17.23 1.54
CA LEU A 96 -3.80 -17.31 1.11
C LEU A 96 -3.65 -16.65 -0.28
N PRO A 97 -2.53 -15.98 -0.60
CA PRO A 97 -2.37 -15.30 -1.89
C PRO A 97 -2.60 -16.21 -3.10
N ALA A 98 -2.22 -17.48 -3.01
CA ALA A 98 -2.43 -18.47 -4.07
C ALA A 98 -3.91 -18.84 -4.29
N GLU A 99 -4.78 -18.59 -3.32
CA GLU A 99 -6.21 -18.91 -3.36
C GLU A 99 -7.06 -17.69 -3.74
N VAL A 100 -6.47 -16.47 -3.76
CA VAL A 100 -7.17 -15.22 -4.09
C VAL A 100 -7.96 -15.34 -5.39
N PRO A 101 -7.41 -15.83 -6.53
CA PRO A 101 -8.17 -15.92 -7.78
C PRO A 101 -9.48 -16.71 -7.67
N GLY A 102 -9.52 -17.76 -6.83
CA GLY A 102 -10.71 -18.57 -6.59
C GLY A 102 -11.71 -17.97 -5.59
N ARG A 103 -11.34 -16.88 -4.91
CA ARG A 103 -12.17 -16.17 -3.92
C ARG A 103 -12.70 -14.83 -4.43
N LEU A 104 -12.11 -14.30 -5.50
CA LEU A 104 -12.59 -13.09 -6.15
C LEU A 104 -14.01 -13.25 -6.68
N GLY A 105 -14.79 -12.20 -6.60
CA GLY A 105 -16.15 -12.18 -7.11
C GLY A 105 -16.77 -10.79 -7.12
N PRO A 106 -18.05 -10.68 -7.53
CA PRO A 106 -18.74 -9.40 -7.67
C PRO A 106 -18.94 -8.65 -6.34
N ARG A 107 -18.73 -9.32 -5.20
CA ARG A 107 -18.79 -8.71 -3.86
C ARG A 107 -17.43 -8.21 -3.36
N THR A 108 -16.33 -8.55 -4.04
CA THR A 108 -15.00 -8.15 -3.62
C THR A 108 -14.82 -6.65 -3.88
N ALA A 109 -14.49 -5.91 -2.83
CA ALA A 109 -14.23 -4.47 -2.86
C ALA A 109 -12.73 -4.20 -3.04
N ALA A 110 -11.92 -4.83 -2.19
CA ALA A 110 -10.48 -4.64 -2.17
C ALA A 110 -9.75 -5.93 -1.75
N VAL A 111 -8.48 -6.04 -2.14
CA VAL A 111 -7.61 -7.16 -1.76
C VAL A 111 -6.29 -6.62 -1.22
N LEU A 112 -5.94 -6.99 0.02
CA LEU A 112 -4.68 -6.65 0.66
C LEU A 112 -3.68 -7.82 0.59
N LEU A 113 -2.51 -7.58 0.02
CA LEU A 113 -1.46 -8.60 -0.17
C LEU A 113 -0.08 -8.04 0.18
N ASN A 114 0.80 -8.85 0.77
CA ASN A 114 2.23 -8.54 0.78
C ASN A 114 2.84 -8.98 -0.56
N HIS A 115 3.72 -8.16 -1.15
CA HIS A 115 4.46 -8.57 -2.35
C HIS A 115 5.51 -9.63 -2.02
N VAL A 116 6.16 -9.52 -0.85
CA VAL A 116 7.07 -10.53 -0.32
C VAL A 116 6.62 -10.94 1.08
N ASP A 117 6.39 -12.23 1.28
CA ASP A 117 6.07 -12.81 2.59
C ASP A 117 7.25 -12.58 3.56
N TYR A 118 6.97 -11.95 4.70
CA TYR A 118 7.99 -11.51 5.65
C TYR A 118 8.71 -12.65 6.38
N ARG A 119 8.13 -13.86 6.41
CA ARG A 119 8.65 -15.02 7.15
C ARG A 119 9.51 -15.90 6.27
N THR A 120 9.04 -16.13 5.05
CA THR A 120 9.55 -17.14 4.12
C THR A 120 10.34 -16.51 2.97
N GLY A 121 10.17 -15.21 2.73
CA GLY A 121 10.74 -14.53 1.57
C GLY A 121 10.07 -14.92 0.25
N ARG A 122 8.90 -15.59 0.29
CA ARG A 122 8.16 -15.93 -0.91
C ARG A 122 7.73 -14.65 -1.63
N LEU A 123 8.11 -14.52 -2.89
CA LEU A 123 7.65 -13.48 -3.79
C LEU A 123 6.29 -13.87 -4.38
N HIS A 124 5.27 -13.04 -4.18
CA HIS A 124 3.94 -13.23 -4.75
C HIS A 124 3.87 -12.64 -6.18
N ASP A 125 3.02 -13.22 -7.02
CA ASP A 125 2.82 -12.78 -8.41
C ASP A 125 2.00 -11.49 -8.45
N LEU A 126 2.66 -10.36 -8.19
CA LEU A 126 2.04 -9.04 -8.18
C LEU A 126 1.33 -8.70 -9.51
N PRO A 127 1.92 -8.93 -10.69
CA PRO A 127 1.24 -8.68 -11.97
C PRO A 127 -0.02 -9.53 -12.14
N GLY A 128 0.08 -10.85 -11.93
CA GLY A 128 -1.04 -11.77 -12.14
C GLY A 128 -2.18 -11.56 -11.15
N LEU A 129 -1.85 -11.32 -9.87
CA LEU A 129 -2.86 -11.06 -8.84
C LEU A 129 -3.54 -9.71 -9.04
N THR A 130 -2.80 -8.67 -9.44
CA THR A 130 -3.40 -7.35 -9.74
C THR A 130 -4.38 -7.45 -10.92
N ALA A 131 -3.98 -8.14 -12.00
CA ALA A 131 -4.86 -8.37 -13.15
C ALA A 131 -6.14 -9.13 -12.76
N ALA A 132 -6.02 -10.21 -11.97
CA ALA A 132 -7.19 -10.96 -11.51
C ALA A 132 -8.13 -10.10 -10.64
N VAL A 133 -7.57 -9.26 -9.76
CA VAL A 133 -8.35 -8.34 -8.91
C VAL A 133 -9.14 -7.34 -9.78
N HIS A 134 -8.51 -6.80 -10.83
CA HIS A 134 -9.17 -5.90 -11.78
C HIS A 134 -10.26 -6.59 -12.60
N GLU A 135 -10.05 -7.84 -13.02
CA GLU A 135 -11.09 -8.62 -13.72
C GLU A 135 -12.35 -8.82 -12.87
N ALA A 136 -12.21 -8.90 -11.55
CA ALA A 136 -13.33 -8.92 -10.61
C ALA A 136 -13.95 -7.53 -10.35
N GLY A 137 -13.34 -6.46 -10.88
CA GLY A 137 -13.71 -5.06 -10.66
C GLY A 137 -13.44 -4.58 -9.24
N ALA A 138 -12.44 -5.16 -8.56
CA ALA A 138 -11.99 -4.78 -7.23
C ALA A 138 -10.66 -4.00 -7.30
N TYR A 139 -10.20 -3.48 -6.15
CA TYR A 139 -8.94 -2.74 -6.04
C TYR A 139 -7.85 -3.54 -5.32
N ALA A 140 -6.64 -3.54 -5.85
CA ALA A 140 -5.47 -4.17 -5.26
C ALA A 140 -4.71 -3.19 -4.35
N VAL A 141 -4.46 -3.61 -3.11
CA VAL A 141 -3.62 -2.88 -2.13
C VAL A 141 -2.41 -3.73 -1.80
N TRP A 142 -1.22 -3.23 -2.08
CA TRP A 142 0.03 -3.96 -1.87
C TRP A 142 0.85 -3.40 -0.72
N ASP A 143 1.29 -4.28 0.20
CA ASP A 143 2.40 -3.99 1.10
C ASP A 143 3.73 -4.37 0.43
N LEU A 144 4.61 -3.37 0.34
CA LEU A 144 5.93 -3.43 -0.29
C LEU A 144 7.07 -3.38 0.74
N CYS A 145 6.80 -3.58 2.02
CA CYS A 145 7.81 -3.42 3.07
C CYS A 145 9.03 -4.32 2.87
N HIS A 146 8.86 -5.49 2.27
CA HIS A 146 9.94 -6.42 1.94
C HIS A 146 10.34 -6.41 0.46
N SER A 147 9.94 -5.38 -0.30
CA SER A 147 10.19 -5.28 -1.75
C SER A 147 10.83 -3.96 -2.17
N ALA A 148 10.33 -2.82 -1.67
CA ALA A 148 10.84 -1.50 -2.06
C ALA A 148 12.32 -1.36 -1.69
N GLY A 149 13.16 -1.06 -2.69
CA GLY A 149 14.62 -1.00 -2.53
C GLY A 149 15.35 -2.34 -2.51
N ALA A 150 14.62 -3.48 -2.52
CA ALA A 150 15.20 -4.82 -2.53
C ALA A 150 15.06 -5.51 -3.90
N LEU A 151 13.93 -5.32 -4.57
CA LEU A 151 13.56 -5.99 -5.82
C LEU A 151 12.84 -5.01 -6.76
N PRO A 152 12.88 -5.23 -8.08
CA PRO A 152 11.98 -4.54 -9.00
C PRO A 152 10.52 -4.79 -8.62
N VAL A 153 9.70 -3.72 -8.57
CA VAL A 153 8.27 -3.81 -8.26
C VAL A 153 7.41 -3.53 -9.50
N GLY A 154 7.60 -2.37 -10.15
CA GLY A 154 6.91 -2.04 -11.41
C GLY A 154 5.45 -1.64 -11.24
N LEU A 155 5.14 -0.77 -10.26
CA LEU A 155 3.76 -0.40 -9.90
C LEU A 155 2.90 0.03 -11.11
N ASP A 156 3.35 1.02 -11.88
CA ASP A 156 2.58 1.51 -13.03
C ASP A 156 2.51 0.49 -14.17
N ALA A 157 3.62 -0.22 -14.40
CA ALA A 157 3.70 -1.24 -15.44
C ALA A 157 2.71 -2.40 -15.20
N HIS A 158 2.33 -2.62 -13.94
CA HIS A 158 1.41 -3.67 -13.53
C HIS A 158 0.04 -3.14 -13.11
N GLY A 159 -0.21 -1.84 -13.25
CA GLY A 159 -1.49 -1.21 -12.92
C GLY A 159 -1.88 -1.33 -11.44
N VAL A 160 -0.91 -1.32 -10.52
CA VAL A 160 -1.24 -1.39 -9.09
C VAL A 160 -2.06 -0.16 -8.67
N ASP A 161 -3.20 -0.38 -8.02
CA ASP A 161 -4.09 0.71 -7.61
C ASP A 161 -3.52 1.50 -6.44
N LEU A 162 -3.09 0.81 -5.38
CA LEU A 162 -2.52 1.40 -4.18
C LEU A 162 -1.39 0.53 -3.63
N ALA A 163 -0.33 1.17 -3.15
CA ALA A 163 0.77 0.48 -2.50
C ALA A 163 1.30 1.26 -1.29
N VAL A 164 1.77 0.54 -0.29
CA VAL A 164 2.37 1.09 0.93
C VAL A 164 3.66 0.34 1.22
N GLY A 165 4.71 1.06 1.61
CA GLY A 165 5.98 0.47 1.99
C GLY A 165 6.48 0.98 3.35
N CYS A 166 7.72 0.63 3.67
CA CYS A 166 8.47 1.25 4.75
C CYS A 166 9.85 1.64 4.27
N THR A 167 10.39 2.70 4.84
CA THR A 167 11.70 3.23 4.46
C THR A 167 12.83 2.73 5.35
N TYR A 168 12.53 2.35 6.59
CA TYR A 168 13.52 1.88 7.58
C TYR A 168 14.11 0.49 7.29
N LYS A 169 13.65 -0.23 6.26
CA LYS A 169 14.19 -1.52 5.83
C LYS A 169 15.23 -1.32 4.73
N TYR A 170 14.98 -1.81 3.52
CA TYR A 170 15.96 -1.81 2.43
C TYR A 170 16.26 -0.42 1.84
N LEU A 171 15.40 0.57 2.11
CA LEU A 171 15.63 1.96 1.71
C LEU A 171 16.56 2.72 2.68
N ASN A 172 16.85 2.15 3.87
CA ASN A 172 17.77 2.70 4.86
C ASN A 172 17.46 4.13 5.37
N GLY A 173 16.18 4.54 5.42
CA GLY A 173 15.81 5.86 5.96
C GLY A 173 14.33 6.17 5.94
#